data_AF-A0A9N9HHJ8-F1
#
_entry.id   AF-A0A9N9HHJ8-F1
#
_cell.length_a   1.000
_cell.length_b   1.000
_cell.length_c   1.000
_cell.angle_alpha   90.00
_cell.angle_beta   90.00
_cell.angle_gamma   90.00
#
_symmetry.space_group_name_H-M   'P 1'
#
loop_
_entity.id
_entity.type
_entity.pdbx_description
1 polymer ?
#
loop_
_entity_poly.entity_id
_entity_poly.type
_entity_poly.pdbx_seq_one_letter_code
_entity_poly.pdbx_strand_id
1 'polypeptide(L)'
;NVWKKSGYHEIITDVNDPVMRGALLILYPPIPPEGWVEPGLDQVVEKLNSLKALGFELTNNAIGDALILFERNLKDIGDTLIDAFANVLRMTKEDILSICLRELLDPERTFEREDSLEFVVNAIDTPEEKILSTFKEYGIENPIDVYLDNNGSLPQDYAFLKNSPIVYKYMLVKFGARSRITRFLMNEITTARIGEAKLRKFNPSLVLSSVTIAGLWNELEDIFNIYCMADVPLELQFLPLIKTCSSDTVIKYLFEGYLTRLFGFEVEFQLPATVQIPILD
;
A
#
# COMPACT_ATOMS: atom_id res chain seq x y z
N ASN A 1 -20.20 25.11 21.66
CA ASN A 1 -20.84 23.87 21.14
C ASN A 1 -22.30 23.75 21.57
N VAL A 2 -23.18 24.54 20.94
CA VAL A 2 -24.65 24.55 21.18
C VAL A 2 -25.28 23.23 20.72
N TRP A 3 -24.96 22.78 19.51
CA TRP A 3 -25.35 21.50 18.92
C TRP A 3 -24.97 20.24 19.71
N LYS A 4 -23.72 20.12 20.23
CA LYS A 4 -23.35 19.03 21.16
C LYS A 4 -24.20 19.03 22.44
N LYS A 5 -24.66 20.20 22.91
CA LYS A 5 -25.58 20.31 24.06
C LYS A 5 -27.03 20.01 23.69
N SER A 6 -27.36 19.99 22.41
CA SER A 6 -28.69 19.67 21.87
C SER A 6 -28.86 18.19 21.48
N GLY A 7 -27.89 17.33 21.82
CA GLY A 7 -27.99 15.87 21.63
C GLY A 7 -27.58 15.34 20.24
N TYR A 8 -27.16 16.21 19.32
CA TYR A 8 -26.70 15.81 17.98
C TYR A 8 -25.22 15.41 18.01
N HIS A 9 -24.93 14.28 18.65
CA HIS A 9 -23.57 13.75 18.75
C HIS A 9 -23.14 13.02 17.47
N GLU A 10 -24.08 12.38 16.77
CA GLU A 10 -23.81 11.54 15.59
C GLU A 10 -23.43 12.33 14.33
N ILE A 11 -23.93 13.57 14.18
CA ILE A 11 -23.61 14.40 13.01
C ILE A 11 -22.09 14.60 12.87
N ILE A 12 -21.38 14.77 13.99
CA ILE A 12 -19.94 15.00 13.93
C ILE A 12 -19.22 13.74 13.46
N THR A 13 -19.63 12.56 13.94
CA THR A 13 -19.06 11.29 13.50
C THR A 13 -19.25 11.09 11.99
N ASP A 14 -20.45 11.36 11.48
CA ASP A 14 -20.78 11.10 10.08
C ASP A 14 -20.17 12.12 9.10
N VAL A 15 -19.96 13.37 9.56
CA VAL A 15 -19.48 14.47 8.69
C VAL A 15 -18.05 14.91 8.99
N ASN A 16 -17.35 14.25 9.91
CA ASN A 16 -15.98 14.63 10.31
C ASN A 16 -15.04 14.71 9.11
N ASP A 17 -14.84 13.57 8.45
CA ASP A 17 -13.86 13.45 7.37
C ASP A 17 -14.25 14.31 6.15
N PRO A 18 -15.53 14.39 5.73
CA PRO A 18 -15.97 15.35 4.72
C PRO A 18 -15.70 16.82 5.07
N VAL A 19 -15.92 17.23 6.33
CA VAL A 19 -15.68 18.62 6.76
C VAL A 19 -14.18 18.92 6.80
N MET A 20 -13.36 17.99 7.30
CA MET A 20 -11.91 18.15 7.31
C MET A 20 -11.34 18.27 5.90
N ARG A 21 -11.76 17.39 4.98
CA ARG A 21 -11.40 17.45 3.55
C ARG A 21 -11.87 18.76 2.90
N GLY A 22 -13.13 19.13 3.12
CA GLY A 22 -13.70 20.36 2.57
C GLY A 22 -12.96 21.62 3.04
N ALA A 23 -12.53 21.66 4.29
CA ALA A 23 -11.75 22.78 4.81
C ALA A 23 -10.37 22.89 4.18
N LEU A 24 -9.69 21.76 3.95
CA LEU A 24 -8.41 21.75 3.27
C LEU A 24 -8.55 22.15 1.79
N LEU A 25 -9.63 21.76 1.11
CA LEU A 25 -9.91 22.20 -0.27
C LEU A 25 -10.18 23.71 -0.38
N ILE A 26 -10.73 24.32 0.66
CA ILE A 26 -10.89 25.78 0.71
C ILE A 26 -9.53 26.47 0.85
N LEU A 27 -8.62 25.88 1.62
CA LEU A 27 -7.25 26.39 1.78
C LEU A 27 -6.44 26.19 0.49
N TYR A 28 -6.51 24.99 -0.09
CA TYR A 28 -5.76 24.55 -1.25
C TYR A 28 -6.71 24.10 -2.37
N PRO A 29 -7.36 25.02 -3.08
CA PRO A 29 -8.27 24.69 -4.17
C PRO A 29 -7.51 24.00 -5.33
N PRO A 30 -8.07 22.94 -5.95
CA PRO A 30 -7.47 22.31 -7.13
C PRO A 30 -7.30 23.27 -8.31
N ILE A 31 -8.20 24.26 -8.40
CA ILE A 31 -8.14 25.37 -9.35
C ILE A 31 -8.23 26.66 -8.53
N PRO A 32 -7.09 27.32 -8.25
CA PRO A 32 -7.08 28.56 -7.49
C PRO A 32 -7.89 29.68 -8.19
N PRO A 33 -8.81 30.36 -7.50
CA PRO A 33 -9.49 31.53 -8.04
C PRO A 33 -8.53 32.70 -8.23
N GLU A 34 -8.91 33.67 -9.06
CA GLU A 34 -8.12 34.87 -9.29
C GLU A 34 -7.87 35.61 -7.96
N GLY A 35 -6.59 35.92 -7.68
CA GLY A 35 -6.18 36.57 -6.43
C GLY A 35 -6.03 35.63 -5.22
N TRP A 36 -6.16 34.32 -5.40
CA TRP A 36 -5.79 33.36 -4.35
C TRP A 36 -4.29 33.46 -4.03
N VAL A 37 -3.99 33.48 -2.74
CA VAL A 37 -2.64 33.45 -2.20
C VAL A 37 -2.52 32.17 -1.39
N GLU A 38 -1.44 31.43 -1.61
CA GLU A 38 -1.18 30.19 -0.90
C GLU A 38 -1.15 30.42 0.62
N PRO A 39 -1.93 29.65 1.40
CA PRO A 39 -2.01 29.87 2.83
C PRO A 39 -0.73 29.43 3.52
N GLY A 40 -0.21 30.29 4.40
CA GLY A 40 0.93 29.96 5.25
C GLY A 40 0.56 29.02 6.40
N LEU A 41 1.56 28.45 7.06
CA LEU A 41 1.41 27.53 8.20
C LEU A 41 0.40 28.03 9.24
N ASP A 42 0.53 29.29 9.68
CA ASP A 42 -0.34 29.86 10.72
C ASP A 42 -1.82 29.88 10.31
N GLN A 43 -2.10 30.16 9.04
CA GLN A 43 -3.48 30.20 8.52
C GLN A 43 -4.09 28.79 8.45
N VAL A 44 -3.30 27.80 8.08
CA VAL A 44 -3.72 26.38 8.07
C VAL A 44 -4.00 25.91 9.49
N VAL A 45 -3.08 26.20 10.43
CA VAL A 45 -3.22 25.83 11.85
C VAL A 45 -4.43 26.52 12.49
N GLU A 46 -4.65 27.81 12.22
CA GLU A 46 -5.82 28.54 12.71
C GLU A 46 -7.12 27.90 12.19
N LYS A 47 -7.18 27.58 10.89
CA LYS A 47 -8.35 26.96 10.28
C LYS A 47 -8.66 25.60 10.91
N LEU A 48 -7.67 24.73 11.06
CA LEU A 48 -7.84 23.40 11.64
C LEU A 48 -8.22 23.48 13.13
N ASN A 49 -7.62 24.39 13.89
CA ASN A 49 -8.00 24.63 15.29
C ASN A 49 -9.42 25.19 15.43
N SER A 50 -9.88 26.01 14.47
CA SER A 50 -11.25 26.51 14.45
C SER A 50 -12.27 25.37 14.32
N LEU A 51 -11.98 24.37 13.48
CA LEU A 51 -12.81 23.16 13.34
C LEU A 51 -12.78 22.30 14.61
N LYS A 52 -11.60 22.16 15.22
CA LYS A 52 -11.45 21.46 16.50
C LYS A 52 -12.26 22.12 17.62
N ALA A 53 -12.33 23.45 17.65
CA ALA A 53 -13.16 24.19 18.60
C ALA A 53 -14.67 23.93 18.39
N LEU A 54 -15.11 23.74 17.14
CA LEU A 54 -16.47 23.32 16.80
C LEU A 54 -16.73 21.86 17.18
N GLY A 55 -15.67 21.06 17.24
CA GLY A 55 -15.70 19.69 17.76
C GLY A 55 -15.44 18.61 16.73
N PHE A 56 -14.98 18.99 15.54
CA PHE A 56 -14.38 18.10 14.54
C PHE A 56 -12.98 17.68 14.97
N GLU A 57 -12.49 16.57 14.44
CA GLU A 57 -11.21 15.99 14.81
C GLU A 57 -10.38 15.70 13.56
N LEU A 58 -9.09 16.06 13.63
CA LEU A 58 -8.11 15.63 12.64
C LEU A 58 -7.71 14.20 12.96
N THR A 59 -8.50 13.25 12.48
CA THR A 59 -8.28 11.81 12.65
C THR A 59 -7.12 11.34 11.78
N ASN A 60 -6.56 10.16 12.09
CA ASN A 60 -5.54 9.56 11.25
C ASN A 60 -6.07 9.33 9.83
N ASN A 61 -7.32 8.88 9.70
CA ASN A 61 -7.98 8.72 8.41
C ASN A 61 -8.02 10.02 7.61
N ALA A 62 -8.41 11.13 8.26
CA ALA A 62 -8.45 12.45 7.62
C ALA A 62 -7.07 12.96 7.18
N ILE A 63 -6.00 12.59 7.91
CA ILE A 63 -4.61 12.90 7.52
C ILE A 63 -4.23 12.11 6.26
N GLY A 64 -4.49 10.80 6.22
CA GLY A 64 -4.25 9.97 5.04
C GLY A 64 -5.03 10.45 3.81
N ASP A 65 -6.32 10.73 4.00
CA ASP A 65 -7.19 11.30 2.96
C ASP A 65 -6.67 12.62 2.42
N ALA A 66 -6.12 13.49 3.28
CA ALA A 66 -5.57 14.77 2.87
C ALA A 66 -4.37 14.59 1.93
N LEU A 67 -3.47 13.63 2.22
CA LEU A 67 -2.32 13.39 1.35
C LEU A 67 -2.75 12.90 -0.04
N ILE A 68 -3.65 11.93 -0.09
CA ILE A 68 -4.19 11.41 -1.36
C ILE A 68 -4.92 12.51 -2.13
N LEU A 69 -5.69 13.35 -1.42
CA LEU A 69 -6.43 14.45 -2.04
C LEU A 69 -5.52 15.49 -2.72
N PHE A 70 -4.34 15.75 -2.14
CA PHE A 70 -3.39 16.74 -2.64
C PHE A 70 -2.19 16.13 -3.34
N GLU A 71 -2.26 14.85 -3.72
CA GLU A 71 -1.14 14.04 -4.21
C GLU A 71 -0.27 14.76 -5.25
N ARG A 72 -0.88 15.46 -6.21
CA ARG A 72 -0.18 16.21 -7.27
C ARG A 72 0.55 17.48 -6.80
N ASN A 73 0.13 18.02 -5.67
CA ASN A 73 0.59 19.31 -5.13
C ASN A 73 1.43 19.13 -3.86
N LEU A 74 1.64 17.89 -3.39
CA LEU A 74 2.40 17.62 -2.15
C LEU A 74 3.82 18.16 -2.19
N LYS A 75 4.45 18.24 -3.36
CA LYS A 75 5.77 18.87 -3.52
C LYS A 75 5.79 20.35 -3.13
N ASP A 76 4.65 21.04 -3.26
CA ASP A 76 4.53 22.47 -3.02
C ASP A 76 3.98 22.72 -1.61
N ILE A 77 2.93 21.98 -1.20
CA ILE A 77 2.19 22.25 0.05
C ILE A 77 2.42 21.21 1.16
N GLY A 78 3.08 20.09 0.85
CA GLY A 78 3.16 18.92 1.73
C GLY A 78 3.84 19.23 3.05
N ASP A 79 4.96 19.94 3.04
CA ASP A 79 5.66 20.31 4.28
C ASP A 79 4.78 21.18 5.19
N THR A 80 4.10 22.18 4.61
CA THR A 80 3.15 23.03 5.34
C THR A 80 2.02 22.21 5.95
N LEU A 81 1.48 21.21 5.23
CA LEU A 81 0.45 20.31 5.75
C LEU A 81 0.96 19.47 6.92
N ILE A 82 2.12 18.84 6.78
CA ILE A 82 2.70 17.99 7.84
C ILE A 82 2.99 18.84 9.10
N ASP A 83 3.58 20.02 8.93
CA ASP A 83 3.86 20.94 10.03
C ASP A 83 2.55 21.43 10.69
N ALA A 84 1.51 21.71 9.90
CA ALA A 84 0.22 22.10 10.44
C ALA A 84 -0.43 20.98 11.25
N PHE A 85 -0.40 19.74 10.75
CA PHE A 85 -0.93 18.57 11.47
C PHE A 85 -0.17 18.32 12.78
N ALA A 86 1.16 18.44 12.76
CA ALA A 86 2.00 18.33 13.94
C ALA A 86 1.62 19.38 15.00
N ASN A 87 1.44 20.63 14.59
CA ASN A 87 1.03 21.72 15.48
C ASN A 87 -0.37 21.50 16.09
N VAL A 88 -1.36 21.09 15.28
CA VAL A 88 -2.76 20.91 15.71
C VAL A 88 -2.92 19.71 16.66
N LEU A 89 -2.16 18.64 16.41
CA LEU A 89 -2.18 17.43 17.23
C LEU A 89 -1.18 17.46 18.39
N ARG A 90 -0.27 18.45 18.43
CA ARG A 90 0.83 18.56 19.40
C ARG A 90 1.73 17.31 19.37
N MET A 91 2.04 16.87 18.16
CA MET A 91 2.91 15.73 17.87
C MET A 91 4.17 16.22 17.16
N THR A 92 5.20 15.38 17.08
CA THR A 92 6.37 15.71 16.26
C THR A 92 6.07 15.51 14.78
N LYS A 93 6.89 16.11 13.89
CA LYS A 93 6.82 15.85 12.44
C LYS A 93 6.98 14.35 12.13
N GLU A 94 7.87 13.67 12.85
CA GLU A 94 8.10 12.23 12.68
C GLU A 94 6.87 11.39 13.05
N ASP A 95 6.15 11.76 14.11
CA ASP A 95 4.92 11.06 14.49
C ASP A 95 3.85 11.21 13.41
N ILE A 96 3.69 12.42 12.86
CA ILE A 96 2.74 12.66 11.76
C ILE A 96 3.14 11.86 10.53
N LEU A 97 4.41 11.87 10.14
CA LEU A 97 4.89 11.07 9.00
C LEU A 97 4.67 9.57 9.21
N SER A 98 4.79 9.09 10.46
CA SER A 98 4.51 7.69 10.80
C SER A 98 3.02 7.37 10.70
N ILE A 99 2.13 8.30 11.10
CA ILE A 99 0.69 8.19 10.86
C ILE A 99 0.40 8.16 9.36
N CYS A 100 0.95 9.12 8.60
CA CYS A 100 0.79 9.19 7.15
C CYS A 100 1.21 7.90 6.47
N LEU A 101 2.40 7.36 6.82
CA LEU A 101 2.88 6.11 6.24
C LEU A 101 1.94 4.95 6.56
N ARG A 102 1.48 4.84 7.82
CA ARG A 102 0.55 3.78 8.21
C ARG A 102 -0.74 3.85 7.42
N GLU A 103 -1.34 5.04 7.35
CA GLU A 103 -2.58 5.24 6.60
C GLU A 103 -2.38 4.96 5.10
N LEU A 104 -1.27 5.37 4.50
CA LEU A 104 -0.96 5.09 3.09
C LEU A 104 -0.58 3.61 2.82
N LEU A 105 -0.35 2.80 3.84
CA LEU A 105 -0.11 1.35 3.70
C LEU A 105 -1.28 0.52 4.20
N ASP A 106 -2.43 1.16 4.44
CA ASP A 106 -3.65 0.46 4.82
C ASP A 106 -4.19 -0.37 3.64
N PRO A 107 -4.34 -1.70 3.81
CA PRO A 107 -4.94 -2.59 2.82
C PRO A 107 -6.30 -2.16 2.28
N GLU A 108 -7.10 -1.46 3.09
CA GLU A 108 -8.45 -1.02 2.70
C GLU A 108 -8.43 0.21 1.79
N ARG A 109 -7.29 0.90 1.65
CA ARG A 109 -7.17 2.07 0.79
C ARG A 109 -6.80 1.73 -0.64
N THR A 110 -7.41 2.49 -1.55
CA THR A 110 -7.08 2.45 -2.98
C THR A 110 -6.20 3.63 -3.35
N PHE A 111 -5.22 3.36 -4.21
CA PHE A 111 -4.31 4.34 -4.78
C PHE A 111 -4.64 4.52 -6.26
N GLU A 112 -4.53 5.75 -6.76
CA GLU A 112 -4.45 6.00 -8.20
C GLU A 112 -3.00 6.28 -8.64
N ARG A 113 -2.16 6.76 -7.72
CA ARG A 113 -0.77 7.14 -7.96
C ARG A 113 0.09 6.84 -6.74
N GLU A 114 1.39 7.06 -6.90
CA GLU A 114 2.41 6.84 -5.88
C GLU A 114 2.99 8.13 -5.29
N ASP A 115 2.57 9.33 -5.75
CA ASP A 115 3.22 10.58 -5.34
C ASP A 115 3.07 10.81 -3.81
N SER A 116 1.97 10.35 -3.20
CA SER A 116 1.79 10.42 -1.74
C SER A 116 2.75 9.51 -0.98
N LEU A 117 2.98 8.30 -1.50
CA LEU A 117 3.95 7.35 -0.94
C LEU A 117 5.37 7.88 -1.10
N GLU A 118 5.72 8.39 -2.28
CA GLU A 118 7.02 8.99 -2.58
C GLU A 118 7.30 10.17 -1.64
N PHE A 119 6.32 11.06 -1.45
CA PHE A 119 6.43 12.19 -0.53
C PHE A 119 6.74 11.73 0.91
N VAL A 120 5.94 10.82 1.47
CA VAL A 120 6.09 10.38 2.86
C VAL A 120 7.37 9.57 3.06
N VAL A 121 7.68 8.65 2.15
CA VAL A 121 8.88 7.80 2.24
C VAL A 121 10.16 8.61 2.15
N ASN A 122 10.20 9.65 1.32
CA ASN A 122 11.36 10.55 1.22
C ASN A 122 11.55 11.43 2.48
N ALA A 123 10.48 11.66 3.24
CA ALA A 123 10.52 12.49 4.44
C ALA A 123 10.89 11.71 5.72
N ILE A 124 11.01 10.39 5.65
CA ILE A 124 11.32 9.52 6.79
C ILE A 124 12.80 9.10 6.77
N ASP A 125 13.47 9.14 7.92
CA ASP A 125 14.89 8.78 8.04
C ASP A 125 15.19 7.28 7.83
N THR A 126 14.34 6.39 8.37
CA THR A 126 14.47 4.93 8.27
C THR A 126 13.26 4.29 7.60
N PRO A 127 12.99 4.61 6.32
CA PRO A 127 11.73 4.24 5.68
C PRO A 127 11.56 2.72 5.58
N GLU A 128 12.65 1.98 5.33
CA GLU A 128 12.62 0.52 5.21
C GLU A 128 12.14 -0.16 6.50
N GLU A 129 12.61 0.30 7.65
CA GLU A 129 12.25 -0.27 8.95
C GLU A 129 10.80 0.04 9.31
N LYS A 130 10.36 1.29 9.08
CA LYS A 130 8.99 1.71 9.36
C LYS A 130 7.96 1.01 8.47
N ILE A 131 8.24 0.86 7.18
CA ILE A 131 7.36 0.12 6.25
C ILE A 131 7.22 -1.34 6.71
N LEU A 132 8.33 -2.00 7.04
CA LEU A 132 8.30 -3.39 7.51
C LEU A 132 7.55 -3.55 8.83
N SER A 133 7.65 -2.59 9.76
CA SER A 133 6.84 -2.64 10.98
C SER A 133 5.35 -2.45 10.68
N THR A 134 4.99 -1.52 9.79
CA THR A 134 3.60 -1.27 9.39
C THR A 134 2.98 -2.49 8.71
N PHE A 135 3.70 -3.17 7.82
CA PHE A 135 3.23 -4.42 7.23
C PHE A 135 2.95 -5.49 8.28
N LYS A 136 3.80 -5.62 9.30
CA LYS A 136 3.54 -6.56 10.40
C LYS A 136 2.30 -6.18 11.21
N GLU A 137 2.07 -4.89 11.46
CA GLU A 137 0.88 -4.39 12.19
C GLU A 137 -0.43 -4.74 11.46
N TYR A 138 -0.47 -4.63 10.13
CA TYR A 138 -1.61 -5.04 9.31
C TYR A 138 -1.77 -6.56 9.19
N GLY A 139 -1.04 -7.31 10.02
CA GLY A 139 -1.06 -8.77 10.00
C GLY A 139 -0.63 -9.33 8.66
N ILE A 140 0.19 -8.61 7.87
CA ILE A 140 0.93 -9.20 6.76
C ILE A 140 1.95 -10.14 7.39
N GLU A 141 1.46 -11.26 7.92
CA GLU A 141 2.28 -12.27 8.58
C GLU A 141 3.15 -12.94 7.53
N ASN A 142 4.36 -13.34 7.94
CA ASN A 142 5.18 -14.18 7.09
C ASN A 142 4.37 -15.46 6.83
N PRO A 143 3.98 -15.75 5.59
CA PRO A 143 3.05 -16.84 5.32
C PRO A 143 3.62 -18.23 5.65
N ILE A 144 4.94 -18.32 5.85
CA ILE A 144 5.61 -19.53 6.32
C ILE A 144 5.31 -19.79 7.79
N ASP A 145 5.25 -18.75 8.61
CA ASP A 145 4.88 -18.88 10.02
C ASP A 145 3.42 -19.38 10.08
N VAL A 146 2.53 -18.79 9.27
CA VAL A 146 1.14 -19.25 9.10
C VAL A 146 1.06 -20.71 8.62
N TYR A 147 1.90 -21.11 7.66
CA TYR A 147 1.92 -22.48 7.13
C TYR A 147 2.43 -23.51 8.16
N LEU A 148 3.50 -23.18 8.88
CA LEU A 148 4.09 -24.03 9.92
C LEU A 148 3.12 -24.18 11.09
N ASP A 149 2.46 -23.10 11.50
CA ASP A 149 1.51 -23.09 12.61
C ASP A 149 0.21 -23.85 12.26
N ASN A 150 -0.18 -23.91 10.99
CA ASN A 150 -1.37 -24.60 10.51
C ASN A 150 -1.10 -26.03 9.97
N ASN A 151 -0.11 -26.74 10.54
CA ASN A 151 0.23 -28.12 10.17
C ASN A 151 0.46 -28.34 8.65
N GLY A 152 1.00 -27.34 7.97
CA GLY A 152 1.24 -27.40 6.54
C GLY A 152 0.01 -27.15 5.66
N SER A 153 -1.01 -26.45 6.18
CA SER A 153 -2.15 -25.94 5.42
C SER A 153 -2.16 -24.41 5.44
N LEU A 154 -2.59 -23.78 4.35
CA LEU A 154 -2.84 -22.33 4.33
C LEU A 154 -4.32 -22.09 4.62
N PRO A 155 -4.70 -21.05 5.39
CA PRO A 155 -6.08 -20.67 5.59
C PRO A 155 -6.80 -20.47 4.25
N GLN A 156 -8.07 -20.87 4.19
CA GLN A 156 -8.89 -20.78 2.98
C GLN A 156 -9.11 -19.34 2.51
N ASP A 157 -8.89 -18.37 3.41
CA ASP A 157 -9.11 -16.93 3.22
C ASP A 157 -7.83 -16.16 2.88
N TYR A 158 -6.67 -16.83 2.72
CA TYR A 158 -5.37 -16.19 2.44
C TYR A 158 -5.26 -15.64 1.00
N ALA A 159 -6.39 -15.30 0.37
CA ALA A 159 -6.54 -15.44 -1.07
C ALA A 159 -6.02 -14.26 -1.91
N PHE A 160 -5.57 -13.14 -1.34
CA PHE A 160 -5.21 -11.98 -2.19
C PHE A 160 -4.03 -11.18 -1.65
N LEU A 161 -3.43 -10.38 -2.55
CA LEU A 161 -2.51 -9.31 -2.17
C LEU A 161 -3.22 -8.39 -1.18
N LYS A 162 -2.58 -8.10 -0.05
CA LYS A 162 -3.19 -7.23 0.97
C LYS A 162 -3.21 -5.78 0.54
N ASN A 163 -2.16 -5.33 -0.14
CA ASN A 163 -2.05 -3.95 -0.63
C ASN A 163 -2.48 -3.82 -2.09
N SER A 164 -2.76 -2.58 -2.51
CA SER A 164 -2.92 -2.23 -3.92
C SER A 164 -1.68 -2.60 -4.75
N PRO A 165 -1.84 -3.03 -6.02
CA PRO A 165 -0.72 -3.25 -6.95
C PRO A 165 0.26 -2.07 -7.08
N ILE A 166 -0.20 -0.84 -6.85
CA ILE A 166 0.65 0.36 -6.86
C ILE A 166 1.72 0.29 -5.76
N VAL A 167 1.35 -0.13 -4.55
CA VAL A 167 2.29 -0.27 -3.42
C VAL A 167 3.39 -1.26 -3.78
N TYR A 168 3.04 -2.42 -4.34
CA TYR A 168 4.03 -3.44 -4.73
C TYR A 168 5.01 -2.93 -5.78
N LYS A 169 4.52 -2.25 -6.82
CA LYS A 169 5.34 -1.68 -7.89
C LYS A 169 6.25 -0.58 -7.34
N TYR A 170 5.68 0.34 -6.56
CA TYR A 170 6.41 1.43 -5.92
C TYR A 170 7.55 0.90 -5.06
N MET A 171 7.28 -0.07 -4.17
CA MET A 171 8.31 -0.62 -3.27
C MET A 171 9.46 -1.29 -4.04
N LEU A 172 9.15 -2.01 -5.13
CA LEU A 172 10.16 -2.61 -5.99
C LEU A 172 11.02 -1.56 -6.69
N VAL A 173 10.40 -0.52 -7.27
CA VAL A 173 11.11 0.56 -7.98
C VAL A 173 11.96 1.37 -7.02
N LYS A 174 11.40 1.74 -5.86
CA LYS A 174 12.03 2.62 -4.88
C LYS A 174 13.22 1.99 -4.17
N PHE A 175 13.06 0.76 -3.69
CA PHE A 175 14.05 0.09 -2.84
C PHE A 175 14.89 -0.94 -3.59
N GLY A 176 14.43 -1.40 -4.75
CA GLY A 176 15.12 -2.37 -5.59
C GLY A 176 14.94 -3.82 -5.15
N ALA A 177 15.26 -4.73 -6.06
CA ALA A 177 14.95 -6.16 -5.95
C ALA A 177 15.58 -6.89 -4.75
N ARG A 178 16.67 -6.34 -4.19
CA ARG A 178 17.40 -6.96 -3.08
C ARG A 178 17.04 -6.37 -1.71
N SER A 179 16.17 -5.36 -1.66
CA SER A 179 15.74 -4.78 -0.39
C SER A 179 14.97 -5.77 0.48
N ARG A 180 14.95 -5.53 1.79
CA ARG A 180 14.19 -6.36 2.73
C ARG A 180 12.69 -6.20 2.49
N ILE A 181 12.22 -5.00 2.14
CA ILE A 181 10.80 -4.77 1.77
C ILE A 181 10.42 -5.62 0.56
N THR A 182 11.17 -5.51 -0.54
CA THR A 182 10.80 -6.20 -1.78
C THR A 182 10.86 -7.71 -1.60
N ARG A 183 11.83 -8.23 -0.85
CA ARG A 183 11.86 -9.65 -0.48
C ARG A 183 10.67 -10.07 0.38
N PHE A 184 10.30 -9.24 1.35
CA PHE A 184 9.13 -9.47 2.19
C PHE A 184 7.84 -9.54 1.34
N LEU A 185 7.66 -8.61 0.40
CA LEU A 185 6.51 -8.62 -0.51
C LEU A 185 6.55 -9.81 -1.48
N MET A 186 7.73 -10.22 -1.96
CA MET A 186 7.87 -11.42 -2.79
C MET A 186 7.38 -12.68 -2.07
N ASN A 187 7.63 -12.77 -0.76
CA ASN A 187 7.16 -13.88 0.07
C ASN A 187 5.63 -13.89 0.15
N GLU A 188 5.00 -12.73 0.31
CA GLU A 188 3.54 -12.58 0.28
C GLU A 188 2.97 -12.99 -1.08
N ILE A 189 3.47 -12.41 -2.18
CA ILE A 189 3.01 -12.69 -3.56
C ILE A 189 3.13 -14.18 -3.87
N THR A 190 4.29 -14.77 -3.57
CA THR A 190 4.55 -16.21 -3.82
C THR A 190 3.54 -17.07 -3.07
N THR A 191 3.23 -16.71 -1.83
CA THR A 191 2.28 -17.47 -1.02
C THR A 191 0.86 -17.35 -1.57
N ALA A 192 0.44 -16.14 -1.93
CA ALA A 192 -0.85 -15.92 -2.57
C ALA A 192 -0.99 -16.78 -3.84
N ARG A 193 0.06 -16.85 -4.68
CA ARG A 193 0.08 -17.72 -5.88
C ARG A 193 -0.03 -19.21 -5.57
N ILE A 194 0.63 -19.67 -4.50
CA ILE A 194 0.53 -21.08 -4.07
C ILE A 194 -0.87 -21.37 -3.51
N GLY A 195 -1.44 -20.43 -2.75
CA GLY A 195 -2.81 -20.50 -2.24
C GLY A 195 -3.83 -20.60 -3.37
N GLU A 196 -3.71 -19.74 -4.37
CA GLU A 196 -4.54 -19.78 -5.59
C GLU A 196 -4.48 -21.14 -6.29
N ALA A 197 -3.27 -21.65 -6.52
CA ALA A 197 -3.07 -22.93 -7.22
C ALA A 197 -3.77 -24.08 -6.48
N LYS A 198 -3.72 -24.07 -5.14
CA LYS A 198 -4.45 -25.03 -4.30
C LYS A 198 -5.96 -24.83 -4.41
N LEU A 199 -6.47 -23.60 -4.31
CA LEU A 199 -7.89 -23.30 -4.43
C LEU A 199 -8.45 -23.75 -5.79
N ARG A 200 -7.75 -23.49 -6.90
CA ARG A 200 -8.12 -23.97 -8.24
C ARG A 200 -8.21 -25.49 -8.31
N LYS A 201 -7.32 -26.20 -7.62
CA LYS A 201 -7.28 -27.66 -7.60
C LYS A 201 -8.42 -28.29 -6.79
N PHE A 202 -8.72 -27.73 -5.61
CA PHE A 202 -9.67 -28.35 -4.66
C PHE A 202 -11.09 -27.77 -4.75
N ASN A 203 -11.25 -26.51 -5.13
CA ASN A 203 -12.55 -25.82 -5.21
C ASN A 203 -12.64 -24.89 -6.44
N PRO A 204 -12.60 -25.44 -7.67
CA PRO A 204 -12.55 -24.63 -8.90
C PRO A 204 -13.78 -23.73 -9.09
N SER A 205 -14.94 -24.10 -8.55
CA SER A 205 -16.17 -23.31 -8.61
C SER A 205 -16.08 -21.99 -7.85
N LEU A 206 -15.32 -21.92 -6.74
CA LEU A 206 -15.11 -20.69 -5.98
C LEU A 206 -14.24 -19.68 -6.75
N VAL A 207 -13.23 -20.17 -7.47
CA VAL A 207 -12.31 -19.33 -8.27
C VAL A 207 -13.02 -18.67 -9.46
N LEU A 208 -14.01 -19.35 -10.05
CA LEU A 208 -14.76 -18.88 -11.23
C LEU A 208 -16.07 -18.16 -10.87
N SER A 209 -16.39 -18.03 -9.57
CA SER A 209 -17.71 -17.60 -9.11
C SER A 209 -17.99 -16.10 -9.28
N SER A 210 -16.97 -15.25 -9.46
CA SER A 210 -17.18 -13.82 -9.74
C SER A 210 -16.12 -13.21 -10.65
N VAL A 211 -16.54 -12.26 -11.48
CA VAL A 211 -15.67 -11.44 -12.33
C VAL A 211 -14.63 -10.69 -11.48
N THR A 212 -15.01 -10.25 -10.28
CA THR A 212 -14.15 -9.55 -9.33
C THR A 212 -12.99 -10.43 -8.86
N ILE A 213 -13.26 -11.68 -8.47
CA ILE A 213 -12.23 -12.64 -8.04
C ILE A 213 -11.25 -12.94 -9.18
N ALA A 214 -11.76 -13.12 -10.41
CA ALA A 214 -10.90 -13.33 -11.57
C ALA A 214 -9.97 -12.12 -11.85
N GLY A 215 -10.46 -10.89 -11.67
CA GLY A 215 -9.65 -9.68 -11.76
C GLY A 215 -8.49 -9.65 -10.77
N LEU A 216 -8.77 -9.95 -9.49
CA LEU A 216 -7.75 -9.99 -8.44
C LEU A 216 -6.66 -11.05 -8.70
N TRP A 217 -7.01 -12.20 -9.30
CA TRP A 217 -6.02 -13.21 -9.68
C TRP A 217 -5.12 -12.75 -10.83
N ASN A 218 -5.67 -12.03 -11.80
CA ASN A 218 -4.86 -11.45 -12.87
C ASN A 218 -3.89 -10.40 -12.31
N GLU A 219 -4.34 -9.54 -11.39
CA GLU A 219 -3.46 -8.57 -10.73
C GLU A 219 -2.33 -9.25 -9.95
N LEU A 220 -2.65 -10.33 -9.22
CA LEU A 220 -1.64 -11.13 -8.53
C LEU A 220 -0.61 -11.73 -9.50
N GLU A 221 -1.07 -12.25 -10.64
CA GLU A 221 -0.18 -12.80 -11.68
C GLU A 221 0.71 -11.72 -12.30
N ASP A 222 0.15 -10.55 -12.60
CA ASP A 222 0.90 -9.41 -13.14
C ASP A 222 1.99 -8.95 -12.17
N ILE A 223 1.65 -8.79 -10.88
CA ILE A 223 2.62 -8.38 -9.86
C ILE A 223 3.69 -9.45 -9.65
N PHE A 224 3.32 -10.73 -9.62
CA PHE A 224 4.29 -11.82 -9.54
C PHE A 224 5.27 -11.78 -10.72
N ASN A 225 4.77 -11.62 -11.94
CA ASN A 225 5.61 -11.54 -13.13
C ASN A 225 6.57 -10.35 -13.07
N ILE A 226 6.11 -9.18 -12.61
CA ILE A 226 6.96 -7.99 -12.43
C ILE A 226 8.11 -8.28 -11.46
N TYR A 227 7.82 -8.89 -10.31
CA TYR A 227 8.84 -9.24 -9.31
C TYR A 227 9.81 -10.30 -9.83
N CYS A 228 9.31 -11.25 -10.61
CA CYS A 228 10.13 -12.26 -11.27
C CYS A 228 11.08 -11.64 -12.30
N MET A 229 10.59 -10.72 -13.13
CA MET A 229 11.39 -10.01 -14.15
C MET A 229 12.43 -9.09 -13.53
N ALA A 230 12.15 -8.53 -12.36
CA ALA A 230 13.11 -7.73 -11.61
C ALA A 230 14.12 -8.55 -10.80
N ASP A 231 14.11 -9.89 -10.94
CA ASP A 231 15.01 -10.82 -10.26
C ASP A 231 14.99 -10.70 -8.73
N VAL A 232 13.78 -10.53 -8.17
CA VAL A 232 13.60 -10.54 -6.72
C VAL A 232 13.88 -11.95 -6.18
N PRO A 233 14.82 -12.12 -5.23
CA PRO A 233 15.18 -13.43 -4.71
C PRO A 233 14.01 -14.11 -4.02
N LEU A 234 13.78 -15.38 -4.35
CA LEU A 234 12.82 -16.22 -3.66
C LEU A 234 13.51 -16.95 -2.51
N GLU A 235 12.92 -16.91 -1.32
CA GLU A 235 13.57 -17.51 -0.16
C GLU A 235 13.44 -19.04 -0.17
N LEU A 236 14.55 -19.74 0.10
CA LEU A 236 14.60 -21.22 0.06
C LEU A 236 13.59 -21.90 1.00
N GLN A 237 13.13 -21.17 2.01
CA GLN A 237 12.09 -21.60 2.93
C GLN A 237 10.73 -21.86 2.25
N PHE A 238 10.50 -21.37 1.01
CA PHE A 238 9.32 -21.72 0.21
C PHE A 238 9.40 -23.07 -0.50
N LEU A 239 10.56 -23.74 -0.52
CA LEU A 239 10.70 -25.03 -1.22
C LEU A 239 9.67 -26.10 -0.79
N PRO A 240 9.33 -26.27 0.51
CA PRO A 240 8.28 -27.21 0.92
C PRO A 240 6.89 -26.82 0.37
N LEU A 241 6.59 -25.52 0.36
CA LEU A 241 5.33 -24.98 -0.17
C LEU A 241 5.23 -25.19 -1.68
N ILE A 242 6.31 -24.89 -2.42
CA ILE A 242 6.36 -25.01 -3.88
C ILE A 242 6.21 -26.47 -4.33
N LYS A 243 6.74 -27.44 -3.58
CA LYS A 243 6.51 -28.88 -3.86
C LYS A 243 5.03 -29.28 -3.88
N THR A 244 4.19 -28.53 -3.18
CA THR A 244 2.73 -28.77 -3.14
C THR A 244 1.95 -27.93 -4.16
N CYS A 245 2.63 -27.01 -4.85
CA CYS A 245 2.04 -26.13 -5.83
C CYS A 245 1.88 -26.85 -7.18
N SER A 246 0.73 -26.69 -7.83
CA SER A 246 0.49 -27.19 -9.20
C SER A 246 0.52 -26.09 -10.25
N SER A 247 0.96 -24.87 -9.89
CA SER A 247 1.09 -23.77 -10.84
C SER A 247 2.40 -23.90 -11.61
N ASP A 248 2.29 -24.16 -12.91
CA ASP A 248 3.43 -24.21 -13.82
C ASP A 248 4.23 -22.90 -13.78
N THR A 249 3.59 -21.73 -13.71
CA THR A 249 4.27 -20.43 -13.65
C THR A 249 5.17 -20.29 -12.43
N VAL A 250 4.69 -20.70 -11.24
CA VAL A 250 5.47 -20.63 -9.99
C VAL A 250 6.64 -21.63 -10.03
N ILE A 251 6.40 -22.83 -10.52
CA ILE A 251 7.42 -23.87 -10.68
C ILE A 251 8.48 -23.40 -11.70
N LYS A 252 8.03 -22.86 -12.85
CA LYS A 252 8.88 -22.37 -13.93
C LYS A 252 9.82 -21.28 -13.43
N TYR A 253 9.31 -20.28 -12.70
CA TYR A 253 10.17 -19.23 -12.14
C TYR A 253 11.25 -19.79 -11.20
N LEU A 254 10.88 -20.74 -10.32
CA LEU A 254 11.83 -21.39 -9.41
C LEU A 254 12.92 -22.14 -10.18
N PHE A 255 12.53 -22.98 -11.15
CA PHE A 255 13.46 -23.89 -11.82
C PHE A 255 14.22 -23.28 -12.98
N GLU A 256 13.61 -22.38 -13.76
CA GLU A 256 14.24 -21.80 -14.95
C GLU A 256 14.97 -20.49 -14.64
N GLY A 257 14.46 -19.70 -13.68
CA GLY A 257 15.06 -18.42 -13.29
C GLY A 257 15.92 -18.50 -12.04
N TYR A 258 15.33 -18.85 -10.90
CA TYR A 258 15.98 -18.71 -9.60
C TYR A 258 17.10 -19.75 -9.39
N LEU A 259 16.82 -21.05 -9.57
CA LEU A 259 17.78 -22.12 -9.28
C LEU A 259 18.98 -22.10 -10.23
N THR A 260 18.74 -21.94 -11.53
CA THR A 260 19.81 -21.87 -12.54
C THR A 260 20.80 -20.76 -12.21
N ARG A 261 20.31 -19.58 -11.78
CA ARG A 261 21.17 -18.48 -11.34
C ARG A 261 21.81 -18.70 -9.96
N LEU A 262 21.11 -19.31 -9.01
CA LEU A 262 21.67 -19.66 -7.70
C LEU A 262 22.92 -20.54 -7.84
N PHE A 263 22.94 -21.42 -8.85
CA PHE A 263 24.07 -22.30 -9.16
C PHE A 263 25.04 -21.71 -10.22
N GLY A 264 24.86 -20.45 -10.63
CA GLY A 264 25.78 -19.76 -11.54
C GLY A 264 25.68 -20.21 -13.01
N PHE A 265 24.56 -20.79 -13.42
CA PHE A 265 24.30 -21.12 -14.83
C PHE A 265 23.72 -19.89 -15.54
N GLU A 266 24.39 -19.45 -16.62
CA GLU A 266 23.83 -18.50 -17.57
C GLU A 266 22.88 -19.25 -18.50
N VAL A 267 21.59 -18.93 -18.44
CA VAL A 267 20.62 -19.47 -19.38
C VAL A 267 19.87 -18.34 -20.06
N GLU A 268 20.04 -18.24 -21.38
CA GLU A 268 19.28 -17.32 -22.22
C GLU A 268 17.89 -17.90 -22.46
N PHE A 269 16.85 -17.30 -21.90
CA PHE A 269 15.47 -17.69 -22.17
C PHE A 269 14.67 -16.52 -22.74
N GLN A 270 14.02 -16.78 -23.87
CA GLN A 270 12.98 -15.91 -24.42
C GLN A 270 11.62 -16.35 -23.86
N LEU A 271 11.03 -15.50 -23.00
CA LEU A 271 9.63 -15.65 -22.62
C LEU A 271 8.71 -15.36 -23.83
N PRO A 272 7.50 -15.95 -23.88
CA PRO A 272 6.55 -15.64 -24.95
C PRO A 272 6.26 -14.14 -24.95
N ALA A 273 6.36 -13.51 -26.12
CA ALA A 273 6.09 -12.09 -26.25
C ALA A 273 4.64 -11.79 -25.86
N THR A 274 4.45 -10.98 -24.82
CA THR A 274 3.16 -10.32 -24.58
C THR A 274 3.35 -8.88 -24.13
N VAL A 275 2.73 -8.01 -24.95
CA VAL A 275 2.34 -6.61 -24.77
C VAL A 275 3.44 -5.67 -24.24
N GLN A 276 3.97 -4.87 -25.16
CA GLN A 276 4.73 -3.66 -24.85
C GLN A 276 3.91 -2.77 -23.92
N ILE A 277 4.41 -2.59 -22.70
CA ILE A 277 4.02 -1.47 -21.85
C ILE A 277 4.53 -0.21 -22.55
N PRO A 278 3.69 0.80 -22.85
CA PRO A 278 4.17 2.06 -23.35
C PRO A 278 5.07 2.68 -22.28
N ILE A 279 6.31 2.95 -22.66
CA ILE A 279 7.18 3.84 -21.89
C ILE A 279 6.48 5.20 -21.95
N LEU A 280 6.02 5.69 -20.80
CA LEU A 280 5.58 7.07 -20.64
C LEU A 280 6.85 7.92 -20.58
N ASP A 281 7.13 8.64 -21.67
CA ASP A 281 7.95 9.86 -21.68
C ASP A 281 7.22 10.99 -20.94
#